data_AF-A0ABD7X0W7-F1
#
_entry.id   AF-A0ABD7X0W7-F1
#
_cell.length_a   1.000
_cell.length_b   1.000
_cell.length_c   1.000
_cell.angle_alpha   90.00
_cell.angle_beta   90.00
_cell.angle_gamma   90.00
#
_symmetry.space_group_name_H-M   'P 1'
#
loop_
_entity.id
_entity.type
_entity.pdbx_description
1 polymer ?
#
loop_
_entity_poly.entity_id
_entity_poly.type
_entity_poly.pdbx_seq_one_letter_code
_entity_poly.pdbx_strand_id
1 'polypeptide(L)' 'MAKIIPPLCITLGAYILIVFIDAFQGNYMFQSLYNIKQYFIIARGEDYFLIVLFALLFVTVSIFPVLKKQ' A
#
# COMPACT_ATOMS: atom_id res chain seq x y z
N MET A 1 13.49 -20.68 -0.17
CA MET A 1 13.66 -19.21 -0.25
C MET A 1 12.59 -18.51 -1.08
N ALA A 2 12.07 -19.09 -2.17
CA ALA A 2 11.05 -18.47 -3.04
C ALA A 2 9.71 -18.08 -2.39
N LYS A 3 9.37 -18.62 -1.20
CA LYS A 3 8.13 -18.29 -0.47
C LYS A 3 8.17 -16.94 0.28
N ILE A 4 9.36 -16.41 0.59
CA ILE A 4 9.52 -15.18 1.39
C ILE A 4 9.65 -13.93 0.49
N ILE A 5 10.02 -14.12 -0.78
CA ILE A 5 10.18 -13.03 -1.75
C ILE A 5 8.86 -12.29 -2.01
N PRO A 6 7.70 -12.98 -2.22
CA PRO A 6 6.43 -12.29 -2.43
C PRO A 6 6.04 -11.37 -1.26
N PRO A 7 5.99 -11.83 0.01
CA PRO A 7 5.63 -10.96 1.12
C PRO A 7 6.63 -9.82 1.32
N LEU A 8 7.93 -10.00 1.06
CA LEU A 8 8.90 -8.90 1.16
C LEU A 8 8.66 -7.79 0.13
N CYS A 9 8.40 -8.15 -1.13
CA CYS A 9 8.08 -7.16 -2.18
C CYS A 9 6.78 -6.40 -1.85
N ILE A 10 5.83 -7.10 -1.26
CA ILE A 10 4.56 -6.54 -0.79
C ILE A 10 4.77 -5.51 0.31
N THR A 11 5.56 -5.85 1.34
CA THR A 11 5.79 -4.97 2.48
C THR A 11 6.58 -3.73 2.05
N LEU A 12 7.57 -3.90 1.16
CA LEU A 12 8.30 -2.80 0.54
C LEU A 12 7.39 -1.90 -0.30
N GLY A 13 6.51 -2.50 -1.10
CA GLY A 13 5.53 -1.76 -1.90
C GLY A 13 4.57 -0.94 -1.04
N ALA A 14 4.08 -1.51 0.06
CA ALA A 14 3.23 -0.80 1.02
C ALA A 14 3.97 0.37 1.69
N TYR A 15 5.24 0.16 2.07
CA TYR A 15 6.07 1.22 2.65
C TYR A 15 6.26 2.40 1.70
N ILE A 16 6.61 2.12 0.44
CA ILE A 16 6.78 3.15 -0.59
C ILE A 16 5.46 3.90 -0.78
N LEU A 17 4.34 3.19 -0.83
CA LEU A 17 3.03 3.80 -1.04
C LEU A 17 2.66 4.77 0.09
N ILE A 18 2.89 4.38 1.35
CA ILE A 18 2.57 5.23 2.49
C ILE A 18 3.41 6.51 2.47
N VAL A 19 4.68 6.42 2.11
CA VAL A 19 5.55 7.59 1.93
C VAL A 19 5.06 8.49 0.79
N PHE A 20 4.62 7.91 -0.31
CA PHE A 20 4.04 8.67 -1.42
C PHE A 20 2.76 9.41 -0.99
N ILE A 21 1.89 8.73 -0.27
CA ILE A 21 0.66 9.29 0.27
C ILE A 21 0.97 10.44 1.24
N ASP A 22 1.92 10.25 2.17
CA ASP A 22 2.36 11.30 3.08
C ASP A 22 2.87 12.53 2.30
N ALA A 23 3.67 12.31 1.25
CA ALA A 23 4.21 13.38 0.42
C ALA A 23 3.12 14.14 -0.37
N PHE A 24 2.15 13.42 -0.96
CA PHE A 24 1.04 14.02 -1.69
C PHE A 24 0.09 14.82 -0.78
N GLN A 25 -0.08 14.38 0.47
CA GLN A 25 -0.91 15.07 1.47
C GLN A 25 -0.18 16.24 2.16
N GLY A 26 1.12 16.42 1.89
CA GLY A 26 1.95 17.44 2.56
C GLY A 26 2.24 17.13 4.03
N ASN A 27 2.09 15.86 4.44
CA ASN A 27 2.41 15.38 5.78
C ASN A 27 3.91 15.05 5.91
N TYR A 28 4.39 14.96 7.15
CA TYR A 28 5.73 14.43 7.38
C TYR A 28 5.80 12.96 6.96
N MET A 29 6.94 12.53 6.41
CA MET A 29 7.14 11.14 6.02
C MET A 29 6.85 10.20 7.21
N PHE A 30 6.12 9.12 6.94
CA PHE A 30 5.69 8.11 7.91
C PHE A 30 4.66 8.57 8.95
N GLN A 31 4.12 9.78 8.83
CA GLN A 31 3.09 10.28 9.73
C GLN A 31 1.80 9.45 9.62
N SER A 32 1.44 9.02 8.41
CA SER A 32 0.32 8.10 8.18
C SER A 32 0.51 6.73 8.83
N LEU A 33 1.76 6.25 8.95
CA LEU A 33 2.09 5.00 9.66
C LEU A 33 1.97 5.16 11.17
N TYR A 34 2.42 6.29 11.70
CA TYR A 34 2.40 6.56 13.13
C TYR A 34 0.98 6.80 13.66
N ASN A 35 0.09 7.35 12.81
CA ASN A 35 -1.27 7.68 13.20
C ASN A 35 -2.30 7.28 12.14
N ILE A 36 -2.40 5.98 11.88
CA ILE A 36 -3.37 5.38 10.94
C ILE A 36 -4.81 5.86 11.20
N LYS A 37 -5.18 6.05 12.48
CA LYS A 37 -6.53 6.52 12.82
C LYS A 37 -6.78 7.95 12.33
N GLN A 38 -5.82 8.86 12.51
CA GLN A 38 -5.94 10.21 11.95
C GLN A 38 -5.84 10.23 10.44
N TYR A 39 -5.04 9.33 9.86
CA TYR A 39 -4.93 9.21 8.41
C TYR A 39 -6.31 8.97 7.75
N PHE A 40 -7.11 8.02 8.25
CA PHE A 40 -8.47 7.80 7.74
C PHE A 40 -9.43 8.96 8.00
N ILE A 41 -9.17 9.81 9.00
CA ILE A 41 -10.01 10.98 9.29
C ILE A 41 -9.66 12.15 8.36
N ILE A 42 -8.38 12.29 8.00
CA ILE A 42 -7.85 13.38 7.17
C ILE A 42 -7.97 13.05 5.67
N ALA A 43 -7.95 11.76 5.32
CA ALA A 43 -8.08 11.27 3.96
C ALA A 43 -9.30 11.87 3.25
N ARG A 44 -9.05 12.48 2.09
CA ARG A 44 -10.06 13.01 1.18
C ARG A 44 -10.40 11.96 0.12
N GLY A 45 -11.46 12.19 -0.67
CA GLY A 45 -11.96 11.23 -1.66
C GLY A 45 -10.89 10.62 -2.58
N GLU A 46 -9.88 11.40 -2.96
CA GLU A 46 -8.75 10.97 -3.81
C GLU A 46 -7.81 9.97 -3.10
N ASP A 47 -7.62 10.12 -1.78
CA ASP A 47 -6.80 9.22 -0.97
C ASP A 47 -7.46 7.83 -0.87
N TYR A 48 -8.79 7.78 -0.75
CA TYR A 48 -9.54 6.52 -0.77
C TYR A 48 -9.43 5.80 -2.12
N PHE A 49 -9.42 6.54 -3.24
CA PHE A 49 -9.20 5.97 -4.56
C PHE A 49 -7.81 5.32 -4.66
N LEU A 50 -6.77 6.01 -4.19
CA LEU A 50 -5.40 5.48 -4.14
C LEU A 50 -5.28 4.21 -3.30
N ILE A 51 -5.93 4.17 -2.13
CA ILE A 51 -5.97 2.99 -1.26
C ILE A 51 -6.66 1.80 -1.97
N VAL A 52 -7.81 2.04 -2.61
CA VAL A 52 -8.55 1.00 -3.34
C VAL A 52 -7.77 0.51 -4.55
N LEU A 53 -7.16 1.41 -5.32
CA LEU A 53 -6.30 1.06 -6.46
C LEU A 53 -5.12 0.21 -5.99
N PHE A 54 -4.51 0.56 -4.86
CA PHE A 54 -3.44 -0.22 -4.28
C PHE A 54 -3.90 -1.61 -3.83
N ALA A 55 -5.06 -1.71 -3.17
CA ALA A 55 -5.63 -3.01 -2.80
C ALA A 55 -5.88 -3.89 -4.03
N LEU A 56 -6.36 -3.32 -5.14
CA LEU A 56 -6.56 -4.03 -6.41
C LEU A 56 -5.24 -4.48 -7.05
N LEU A 57 -4.25 -3.59 -7.12
CA LEU A 57 -2.91 -3.92 -7.60
C LEU A 57 -2.26 -5.00 -6.73
N PHE A 58 -2.44 -4.91 -5.42
CA PHE A 58 -1.95 -5.87 -4.44
C PHE A 58 -2.56 -7.25 -4.66
N VAL A 59 -3.89 -7.34 -4.79
CA VAL A 59 -4.61 -8.57 -5.13
C VAL A 59 -4.12 -9.12 -6.47
N THR A 60 -3.97 -8.25 -7.47
CA THR A 60 -3.50 -8.66 -8.80
C THR A 60 -2.10 -9.25 -8.74
N VAL A 61 -1.13 -8.54 -8.18
CA VAL A 61 0.27 -8.95 -8.11
C VAL A 61 0.49 -10.13 -7.15
N SER A 62 -0.31 -10.26 -6.10
CA SER A 62 -0.19 -11.38 -5.15
C SER A 62 -0.87 -12.65 -5.64
N ILE A 63 -2.03 -12.53 -6.29
CA ILE A 63 -2.88 -13.68 -6.65
C ILE A 63 -2.61 -14.16 -8.08
N PHE A 64 -2.36 -13.29 -9.06
CA PHE A 64 -2.08 -13.74 -10.44
C PHE A 64 -0.87 -14.68 -10.56
N PRO A 65 0.29 -14.42 -9.94
CA PRO A 65 1.42 -15.35 -10.05
C PRO A 65 1.19 -16.65 -9.28
N VAL A 66 0.26 -16.67 -8.32
CA VAL A 66 -0.18 -17.90 -7.62
C VAL A 66 -1.12 -18.70 -8.51
N LEU A 67 -2.10 -18.06 -9.16
CA LEU A 67 -3.04 -18.71 -10.08
C LEU A 67 -2.37 -19.25 -11.34
N LYS A 68 -1.36 -18.55 -11.89
CA LYS A 68 -0.64 -18.99 -13.10
C LYS A 68 0.29 -20.19 -12.84
N LYS A 69 0.52 -20.55 -11.57
CA LYS A 69 1.36 -21.69 -11.16
C LYS A 69 0.56 -22.94 -10.78
N GLN A 70 -0.77 -22.86 -10.72
CA GLN A 70 -1.66 -24.04 -10.71
C GLN A 70 -2.05 -24.39 -12.14
#